data_AF-A0A8T3Z946-F1
#
_entry.id   AF-A0A8T3Z946-F1
#
_cell.length_a   1.000
_cell.length_b   1.000
_cell.length_c   1.000
_cell.angle_alpha   90.00
_cell.angle_beta   90.00
_cell.angle_gamma   90.00
#
_symmetry.space_group_name_H-M   'P 1'
#
loop_
_entity.id
_entity.type
_entity.pdbx_description
1 polymer ?
#
loop_
_entity_poly.entity_id
_entity_poly.type
_entity_poly.pdbx_seq_one_letter_code
_entity_poly.pdbx_strand_id
1 'polypeptide(L)' 'MKPVRVQLIGNATEEFETLNKTVGEEQEKGVQNSERQHLLKSIKQKIELIKANPQYGMLFRRQS' A
#
# COMPACT_ATOMS: atom_id res chain seq x y z
N MET A 1 20.48 0.60 11.85
CA MET A 1 19.14 1.22 11.81
C MET A 1 18.15 0.32 12.54
N LYS A 2 17.19 0.88 13.29
CA LYS A 2 16.12 0.07 13.89
C LYS A 2 15.15 -0.37 12.78
N PRO A 3 14.63 -1.61 12.80
CA PRO A 3 13.64 -2.04 11.82
C PRO A 3 12.38 -1.17 11.94
N VAL A 4 11.93 -0.62 10.82
CA VAL A 4 10.72 0.20 10.72
C VAL A 4 9.62 -0.66 10.14
N ARG A 5 8.46 -0.69 10.80
CA ARG A 5 7.27 -1.37 10.32
C ARG A 5 6.24 -0.34 9.88
N VAL A 6 5.72 -0.51 8.68
CA VAL A 6 4.53 0.22 8.20
C VAL A 6 3.32 -0.64 8.52
N GLN A 7 2.32 -0.03 9.15
CA GLN A 7 1.05 -0.67 9.49
C GLN A 7 -0.08 0.16 8.90
N LEU A 8 -0.90 -0.47 8.06
CA LEU A 8 -2.20 0.08 7.66
C LEU A 8 -3.20 -0.20 8.80
N ILE A 9 -4.08 0.75 9.08
CA ILE A 9 -5.05 0.66 10.19
C ILE A 9 -6.45 1.06 9.73
N GLY A 10 -7.46 0.44 10.35
CA GLY A 10 -8.88 0.69 10.04
C GLY A 10 -9.18 0.44 8.56
N ASN A 11 -9.98 1.34 7.97
CA ASN A 11 -10.42 1.26 6.59
C ASN A 11 -9.26 1.13 5.59
N ALA A 12 -8.07 1.67 5.90
CA ALA A 12 -6.92 1.56 5.00
C ALA A 12 -6.47 0.10 4.81
N THR A 13 -6.67 -0.76 5.82
CA THR A 13 -6.37 -2.20 5.70
C THR A 13 -7.39 -2.89 4.81
N GLU A 14 -8.67 -2.65 5.05
CA GLU A 14 -9.78 -3.28 4.31
C GLU A 14 -9.73 -2.92 2.82
N GLU A 15 -9.49 -1.64 2.51
CA GLU A 15 -9.33 -1.16 1.13
C GLU A 15 -8.11 -1.76 0.44
N PHE A 16 -6.99 -1.90 1.16
CA PHE A 16 -5.77 -2.48 0.61
C PHE A 16 -5.93 -3.98 0.34
N GLU A 17 -6.56 -4.72 1.24
CA GLU A 17 -6.85 -6.15 1.07
C GLU A 17 -7.81 -6.38 -0.09
N THR A 18 -8.86 -5.55 -0.21
CA THR A 18 -9.81 -5.58 -1.32
C THR A 18 -9.09 -5.37 -2.65
N LEU A 19 -8.26 -4.32 -2.76
CA LEU A 19 -7.47 -4.05 -3.95
C LEU A 19 -6.53 -5.21 -4.28
N ASN A 20 -5.84 -5.77 -3.28
CA ASN A 20 -4.91 -6.88 -3.49
C ASN A 20 -5.65 -8.14 -3.98
N LYS A 21 -6.85 -8.42 -3.46
CA LYS A 21 -7.70 -9.52 -3.93
C LYS A 21 -8.16 -9.31 -5.37
N THR A 22 -8.68 -8.13 -5.70
CA THR A 22 -9.11 -7.81 -7.07
C THR A 22 -7.98 -7.94 -8.08
N VAL A 23 -6.77 -7.48 -7.73
CA VAL A 23 -5.59 -7.65 -8.59
C VAL A 23 -5.23 -9.13 -8.77
N GLY A 24 -5.33 -9.95 -7.71
CA GLY A 24 -5.13 -11.39 -7.81
C GLY A 24 -6.10 -12.04 -8.80
N GLU A 25 -7.40 -11.74 -8.69
CA GLU A 25 -8.43 -12.24 -9.60
C GLU A 25 -8.21 -11.79 -11.06
N GLU A 26 -7.73 -10.55 -11.26
CA GLU A 26 -7.34 -10.07 -12.59
C GLU A 26 -6.20 -10.87 -13.19
N GLN A 27 -5.15 -11.15 -12.40
CA GLN A 27 -4.01 -11.93 -12.83
C GLN A 27 -4.41 -13.37 -13.18
N GLU A 28 -5.28 -13.98 -12.38
CA GLU A 28 -5.84 -15.32 -12.66
C GLU A 28 -6.64 -15.34 -13.97
N LYS A 29 -7.34 -14.25 -14.28
CA LYS A 29 -8.09 -14.08 -15.54
C LYS A 29 -7.22 -13.66 -16.73
N GLY A 30 -5.90 -13.53 -16.54
CA GLY A 30 -4.97 -13.08 -17.57
C GLY A 30 -5.06 -11.59 -17.92
N VAL A 31 -5.77 -10.79 -17.12
CA VAL A 31 -5.82 -9.34 -17.26
C VAL A 31 -4.48 -8.76 -16.83
N GLN A 32 -3.86 -7.97 -17.71
CA GLN A 32 -2.57 -7.34 -17.49
C GLN A 32 -2.71 -5.82 -17.61
N ASN A 33 -1.81 -5.08 -16.96
CA ASN A 33 -1.70 -3.61 -17.06
C ASN A 33 -3.00 -2.87 -16.70
N SER A 34 -3.76 -3.40 -15.74
CA SER A 34 -4.95 -2.70 -15.24
C SER A 34 -4.57 -1.51 -14.36
N GLU A 35 -5.44 -0.49 -14.29
CA GLU A 35 -5.25 0.65 -13.38
C GLU A 35 -5.11 0.19 -11.92
N ARG A 36 -5.86 -0.85 -11.52
CA ARG A 36 -5.79 -1.44 -10.17
C ARG A 36 -4.44 -2.09 -9.89
N GLN A 37 -3.86 -2.79 -10.87
CA GLN A 37 -2.51 -3.34 -10.77
C GLN A 37 -1.47 -2.23 -10.62
N HIS A 38 -1.58 -1.17 -11.41
CA HIS A 38 -0.71 0.01 -11.31
C HIS A 38 -0.84 0.71 -9.96
N LEU A 39 -2.06 0.85 -9.44
CA LEU A 39 -2.33 1.42 -8.13
C LEU A 39 -1.69 0.57 -7.02
N LEU A 40 -1.94 -0.74 -7.01
CA LEU A 40 -1.38 -1.65 -6.00
C LEU A 40 0.15 -1.63 -6.01
N LYS A 41 0.76 -1.63 -7.19
CA LYS A 41 2.21 -1.49 -7.36
C LYS A 41 2.71 -0.18 -6.76
N SER A 42 2.04 0.93 -7.05
CA SER A 42 2.41 2.26 -6.55
C SER A 42 2.31 2.35 -5.03
N ILE A 43 1.28 1.74 -4.42
CA ILE A 43 1.13 1.68 -2.97
C ILE A 43 2.26 0.85 -2.34
N LYS A 44 2.54 -0.35 -2.88
CA LYS A 44 3.63 -1.21 -2.39
C LYS A 44 4.99 -0.51 -2.48
N GLN A 45 5.26 0.21 -3.59
CA GLN A 45 6.48 1.01 -3.73
C GLN A 45 6.58 2.12 -2.67
N LYS A 46 5.49 2.85 -2.41
CA LYS A 46 5.48 3.89 -1.36
C LYS A 46 5.69 3.31 0.04
N ILE A 47 5.14 2.13 0.34
CA ILE A 47 5.38 1.44 1.62
C ILE A 47 6.87 1.14 1.78
N GLU A 48 7.53 0.62 0.76
CA GLU A 48 8.98 0.34 0.80
C GLU A 48 9.80 1.62 0.98
N LEU A 49 9.41 2.72 0.33
CA LEU A 49 10.05 4.03 0.52
C LEU A 49 9.94 4.52 1.97
N ILE A 50 8.78 4.37 2.60
CA ILE A 50 8.57 4.77 4.01
C ILE A 50 9.37 3.87 4.96
N LYS A 51 9.47 2.57 4.67
CA LYS A 51 10.30 1.65 5.47
C LYS A 51 11.79 2.03 5.40
N ALA A 52 12.28 2.39 4.21
CA ALA A 52 13.66 2.80 4.00
C ALA A 52 13.94 4.21 4.56
N ASN A 53 12.94 5.10 4.51
CA ASN A 53 13.02 6.46 5.00
C ASN A 53 11.72 6.87 5.71
N PRO A 54 11.63 6.73 7.04
CA PRO A 54 10.44 7.08 7.81
C PRO A 54 10.02 8.56 7.72
N GLN A 55 10.95 9.44 7.32
CA GLN A 55 10.71 10.87 7.15
C GLN A 55 10.20 11.22 5.74
N TYR A 56 10.03 10.23 4.86
CA TYR A 56 9.53 10.44 3.50
C TYR A 56 8.09 10.98 3.47
N GLY A 57 7.31 10.68 4.51
CA GLY A 57 5.94 11.16 4.66
C GLY A 57 5.83 12.48 5.42
N MET A 58 4.63 13.06 5.39
CA MET A 58 4.28 14.16 6.27
C MET A 58 3.81 13.60 7.61
N LEU A 59 4.45 14.02 8.71
CA LEU A 59 4.00 13.67 10.05
C LEU A 59 2.74 14.46 10.40
N PHE A 60 1.59 13.80 10.37
CA PHE A 60 0.36 14.36 10.90
C PHE A 60 0.26 14.06 12.39
N ARG A 61 0.24 15.11 13.22
CA ARG A 61 -0.10 14.96 14.63
C ARG A 61 -1.62 14.85 14.74
N ARG A 62 -2.09 13.81 15.43
CA ARG A 62 -3.50 13.68 15.79
C ARG A 62 -3.85 14.87 16.70
N GLN A 63 -4.71 15.77 16.24
CA GLN A 63 -5.30 16.77 17.12
C GLN A 63 -6.35 16.05 17.97
N SER A 64 -6.20 16.14 19.28
CA SER A 64 -7.12 15.59 20.28
C SER A 64 -8.35 16.46 20.44
#